data_AF-A0A3M1G4V9-F1
#
_entry.id   AF-A0A3M1G4V9-F1
#
_cell.length_a   1.000
_cell.length_b   1.000
_cell.length_c   1.000
_cell.angle_alpha   90.00
_cell.angle_beta   90.00
_cell.angle_gamma   90.00
#
_symmetry.space_group_name_H-M   'P 1'
#
loop_
_entity.id
_entity.type
_entity.pdbx_description
1 polymer ?
#
loop_
_entity_poly.entity_id
_entity_poly.type
_entity_poly.pdbx_seq_one_letter_code
_entity_poly.pdbx_strand_id
1 'polypeptide(L)'
;ARIAAHVGDMIKLGRRQWDNEMSKARRDMQWQRQFSLAIDPERAKEIFERRNSPGSVGCSMCGAFCANHILEGMFKYVMEGTDKE
;
A
#
# COMPACT_ATOMS: atom_id res chain seq x y z
N ALA A 1 -1.99 -18.93 8.46
CA ALA A 1 -2.35 -19.57 7.18
C ALA A 1 -2.81 -18.59 6.08
N ARG A 2 -3.56 -17.51 6.39
CA ARG A 2 -4.16 -16.61 5.39
C ARG A 2 -3.19 -16.02 4.34
N ILE A 3 -1.99 -15.58 4.77
CA ILE A 3 -0.96 -15.03 3.86
C ILE A 3 -0.47 -16.10 2.88
N ALA A 4 -0.13 -17.30 3.37
CA ALA A 4 0.39 -18.38 2.52
C ALA A 4 -0.63 -18.85 1.47
N ALA A 5 -1.90 -18.92 1.85
CA ALA A 5 -2.99 -19.24 0.91
C ALA A 5 -3.14 -18.17 -0.17
N HIS A 6 -3.13 -16.89 0.21
CA HIS A 6 -3.18 -15.76 -0.74
C HIS A 6 -2.05 -15.80 -1.76
N VAL A 7 -0.80 -16.07 -1.33
CA VAL A 7 0.34 -16.21 -2.24
C VAL A 7 0.13 -17.37 -3.23
N GLY A 8 -0.43 -18.49 -2.77
CA GLY A 8 -0.79 -19.61 -3.63
C GLY A 8 -1.83 -19.24 -4.68
N ASP A 9 -2.91 -18.57 -4.27
CA ASP A 9 -3.98 -18.09 -5.14
C ASP A 9 -3.48 -17.05 -6.15
N MET A 10 -2.60 -16.15 -5.71
CA MET A 10 -2.00 -15.12 -6.55
C MET A 10 -1.25 -15.74 -7.74
N ILE A 11 -0.46 -16.78 -7.50
CA ILE A 11 0.35 -17.44 -8.54
C ILE A 11 -0.48 -18.41 -9.37
N LYS A 12 -1.28 -19.27 -8.73
CA LYS A 12 -2.00 -20.35 -9.43
C LYS A 12 -3.26 -19.88 -10.15
N LEU A 13 -3.93 -18.87 -9.61
CA LEU A 13 -5.23 -18.38 -10.12
C LEU A 13 -5.15 -16.97 -10.69
N GLY A 14 -3.95 -16.36 -10.74
CA GLY A 14 -3.75 -15.01 -11.28
C GLY A 14 -4.40 -13.90 -10.43
N ARG A 15 -4.71 -14.14 -9.15
CA ARG A 15 -5.43 -13.20 -8.28
C ARG A 15 -4.54 -12.10 -7.71
N ARG A 16 -3.91 -11.30 -8.59
CA ARG A 16 -2.96 -10.23 -8.22
C ARG A 16 -3.61 -8.86 -7.94
N GLN A 17 -4.88 -8.71 -8.31
CA GLN A 17 -5.58 -7.43 -8.22
C GLN A 17 -5.58 -6.85 -6.81
N TRP A 18 -5.76 -7.71 -5.79
CA TRP A 18 -5.76 -7.27 -4.39
C TRP A 18 -4.41 -6.63 -3.98
N ASP A 19 -3.29 -7.27 -4.34
CA ASP A 19 -1.94 -6.75 -4.08
C ASP A 19 -1.66 -5.46 -4.86
N ASN A 20 -2.17 -5.36 -6.10
CA ASN A 20 -2.04 -4.16 -6.92
C ASN A 20 -2.81 -2.98 -6.30
N GLU A 21 -4.04 -3.20 -5.85
CA GLU A 21 -4.82 -2.17 -5.15
C GLU A 21 -4.15 -1.73 -3.84
N MET A 22 -3.64 -2.68 -3.06
CA MET A 22 -2.87 -2.40 -1.84
C MET A 22 -1.63 -1.55 -2.13
N SER A 23 -0.90 -1.89 -3.19
CA SER A 23 0.33 -1.20 -3.59
C SER A 23 0.05 0.23 -4.07
N LYS A 24 -1.03 0.43 -4.85
CA LYS A 24 -1.50 1.76 -5.27
C LYS A 24 -1.92 2.60 -4.07
N ALA A 25 -2.72 2.06 -3.16
CA ALA A 25 -3.12 2.75 -1.94
C ALA A 25 -1.92 3.18 -1.08
N ARG A 26 -0.90 2.32 -0.96
CA ARG A 26 0.34 2.63 -0.23
C ARG A 26 1.19 3.70 -0.93
N ARG A 27 1.31 3.64 -2.25
CA ARG A 27 2.04 4.64 -3.06
C ARG A 27 1.42 6.02 -2.88
N ASP A 28 0.09 6.08 -2.96
CA ASP A 28 -0.70 7.31 -2.92
C ASP A 28 -1.02 7.77 -1.48
N MET A 29 -0.40 7.15 -0.48
CA MET A 29 -0.57 7.47 0.95
C MET A 29 -2.04 7.47 1.42
N GLN A 30 -2.89 6.66 0.76
CA GLN A 30 -4.29 6.46 1.10
C GLN A 30 -4.42 5.45 2.24
N TRP A 31 -4.00 5.85 3.44
CA TRP A 31 -3.87 4.95 4.60
C TRP A 31 -5.16 4.19 4.93
N GLN A 32 -6.32 4.87 4.90
CA GLN A 32 -7.60 4.21 5.18
C GLN A 32 -7.92 3.10 4.15
N ARG A 33 -7.65 3.36 2.86
CA ARG A 33 -7.81 2.34 1.81
C ARG A 33 -6.83 1.19 2.03
N GLN A 34 -5.57 1.50 2.32
CA GLN A 34 -4.54 0.50 2.59
C GLN A 34 -4.91 -0.40 3.78
N PHE A 35 -5.44 0.17 4.87
CA PHE A 35 -5.90 -0.62 6.03
C PHE A 35 -7.10 -1.49 5.67
N SER A 36 -8.09 -0.96 4.93
CA SER A 36 -9.26 -1.75 4.51
C SER A 36 -8.90 -2.95 3.63
N LEU A 37 -7.80 -2.86 2.88
CA LEU A 37 -7.27 -3.93 2.05
C LEU A 37 -6.35 -4.88 2.81
N ALA A 38 -5.97 -4.59 4.06
CA ALA A 38 -5.05 -5.47 4.77
C ALA A 38 -5.74 -6.79 5.15
N ILE A 39 -4.97 -7.88 5.20
CA ILE A 39 -5.46 -9.17 5.71
C ILE A 39 -5.99 -9.01 7.15
N ASP A 40 -5.39 -8.10 7.91
CA ASP A 40 -5.82 -7.71 9.26
C ASP A 40 -5.84 -6.17 9.36
N PRO A 41 -7.00 -5.53 9.09
CA PRO A 41 -7.14 -4.07 9.08
C PRO A 41 -6.85 -3.42 10.42
N GLU A 42 -7.35 -4.00 11.52
CA GLU A 42 -7.20 -3.46 12.86
C GLU A 42 -5.73 -3.45 13.28
N ARG A 43 -5.03 -4.56 13.07
CA ARG A 43 -3.61 -4.65 13.39
C ARG A 43 -2.76 -3.69 12.55
N ALA A 44 -3.08 -3.55 11.26
CA ALA A 44 -2.37 -2.63 10.38
C ALA A 44 -2.51 -1.16 10.84
N LYS A 45 -3.74 -0.77 11.21
CA LYS A 45 -4.04 0.57 11.73
C LYS A 45 -3.34 0.81 13.08
N GLU A 46 -3.43 -0.13 14.02
CA GLU A 46 -2.79 -0.03 15.33
C GLU A 46 -1.26 0.15 15.22
N ILE A 47 -0.60 -0.61 14.33
CA ILE A 47 0.85 -0.48 14.10
C ILE A 47 1.19 0.91 13.54
N PHE A 48 0.37 1.43 12.62
CA PHE A 48 0.60 2.74 12.03
C PHE A 48 0.42 3.85 13.06
N GLU A 49 -0.70 3.86 13.79
CA GLU A 49 -1.01 4.89 14.80
C GLU A 49 -0.02 4.89 15.96
N ARG A 50 0.47 3.72 16.40
CA ARG A 50 1.49 3.64 17.45
C ARG A 50 2.82 4.32 17.07
N ARG A 51 3.14 4.39 15.77
CA ARG A 51 4.44 4.87 15.27
C ARG A 51 4.39 6.26 14.66
N ASN A 52 3.21 6.76 14.33
CA ASN A 52 3.02 8.02 13.61
C ASN A 52 2.24 9.03 14.44
N SER A 53 2.61 10.29 14.32
CA SER A 53 1.83 11.39 14.91
C SER A 53 0.55 11.64 14.10
N PRO A 54 -0.55 12.06 14.74
CA PRO A 54 -1.75 12.52 14.02
C PRO A 54 -1.40 13.58 12.96
N GLY A 55 -1.92 13.43 11.74
CA GLY A 55 -1.65 14.35 10.63
C GLY A 55 -0.37 14.05 9.84
N SER A 56 0.34 12.96 10.14
CA SER A 56 1.49 12.53 9.34
C SER A 56 1.07 12.15 7.92
N VAL A 57 1.72 12.76 6.91
CA VAL A 57 1.47 12.48 5.48
C VAL A 57 1.96 11.07 5.13
N GLY A 58 3.18 10.74 5.55
CA GLY A 58 3.82 9.45 5.33
C GLY A 58 3.89 8.58 6.59
N CYS A 59 4.58 7.45 6.48
CA CYS A 59 4.96 6.64 7.64
C CYS A 59 6.26 7.14 8.29
N SER A 60 6.48 6.76 9.54
CA SER A 60 7.61 7.18 10.37
C SER A 60 8.98 6.62 9.96
N MET A 61 9.07 5.85 8.87
CA MET A 61 10.31 5.14 8.52
C MET A 61 11.34 6.05 7.83
N CYS A 62 10.93 6.84 6.84
CA CYS A 62 11.84 7.60 5.99
C CYS A 62 11.79 9.13 6.23
N GLY A 63 10.77 9.61 6.93
CA GLY A 63 10.55 11.05 7.15
C GLY A 63 10.53 11.84 5.84
N ALA A 64 11.31 12.92 5.79
CA ALA A 64 11.41 13.80 4.63
C ALA A 64 11.98 13.13 3.36
N PHE A 65 12.66 11.98 3.49
CA PHE A 65 13.25 11.25 2.37
C PHE A 65 12.35 10.12 1.85
N CYS A 66 11.03 10.23 2.06
CA CYS A 66 10.09 9.24 1.55
C CYS A 66 10.05 9.27 0.01
N ALA A 67 10.44 8.17 -0.62
CA ALA A 67 10.47 8.04 -2.08
C ALA A 67 9.10 8.30 -2.74
N ASN A 68 8.02 7.78 -2.16
CA ASN A 68 6.67 7.98 -2.70
C ASN A 68 6.20 9.44 -2.61
N HIS A 69 6.57 10.14 -1.54
CA HIS A 69 6.23 11.56 -1.37
C HIS A 69 7.07 12.44 -2.30
N ILE A 70 8.36 12.13 -2.47
CA ILE A 70 9.23 12.85 -3.42
C ILE A 70 8.74 12.71 -4.86
N LEU A 71 8.20 11.54 -5.22
CA LEU A 71 7.67 11.25 -6.55
C LEU A 71 6.17 11.59 -6.69
N GLU A 72 5.55 12.17 -5.65
CA GLU A 72 4.14 12.54 -5.64
C GLU A 72 3.87 13.54 -6.78
N GLY A 73 3.05 13.13 -7.74
CA GLY A 73 2.77 13.89 -8.97
C GLY A 73 3.50 13.37 -10.22
N MET A 74 4.67 12.74 -10.09
CA MET A 74 5.34 12.08 -11.23
C MET A 74 4.63 10.78 -11.64
N PHE A 75 4.04 10.08 -10.66
CA PHE A 75 3.36 8.81 -10.91
C PHE A 75 2.21 8.93 -11.93
N LYS A 76 1.53 10.07 -12.02
CA LYS A 76 0.46 10.28 -13.01
C LYS A 76 0.98 10.17 -14.45
N TYR A 77 2.18 10.71 -14.71
CA TYR A 77 2.78 10.74 -16.03
C TYR A 77 3.53 9.45 -16.38
N VAL A 78 4.14 8.82 -15.37
CA VAL A 78 4.96 7.61 -15.56
C VAL A 78 4.13 6.34 -15.56
N MET A 79 2.95 6.34 -14.91
CA MET A 79 2.15 5.12 -14.73
C MET A 79 0.95 4.99 -15.68
N GLU A 80 0.70 5.98 -16.54
CA GLU A 80 -0.35 5.89 -17.56
C GLU A 80 -0.01 4.74 -18.53
N GLY A 81 -0.79 3.66 -18.47
CA GLY A 81 -0.60 2.45 -19.29
C GLY A 81 0.44 1.44 -18.78
N THR A 82 1.03 1.62 -17.58
CA THR A 82 2.03 0.66 -17.02
C THR A 82 1.44 -0.36 -16.05
N ASP A 83 0.14 -0.25 -15.76
CA ASP A 83 -0.65 -1.29 -15.12
C ASP A 83 -0.71 -2.49 -16.08
N LYS A 84 0.36 -3.28 -16.14
CA LYS A 84 0.37 -4.56 -16.85
C LYS A 84 -0.66 -5.45 -16.15
N GLU A 85 -1.78 -5.67 -16.84
CA GLU A 85 -2.75 -6.73 -16.52
C GLU A 85 -2.07 -8.11 -16.43
#